data_AF-A0A938K8N6-F1
#
_entry.id   AF-A0A938K8N6-F1
#
_cell.length_a   1.000
_cell.length_b   1.000
_cell.length_c   1.000
_cell.angle_alpha   90.00
_cell.angle_beta   90.00
_cell.angle_gamma   90.00
#
_symmetry.space_group_name_H-M   'P 1'
#
loop_
_entity.id
_entity.type
_entity.pdbx_description
1 polymer ?
#
loop_
_entity_poly.entity_id
_entity_poly.type
_entity_poly.pdbx_seq_one_letter_code
_entity_poly.pdbx_strand_id
1 'polypeptide(L)'
;MFNVDWRKWFDRMQPQTLQIAAMLLYLNGFFALVNVLDTTDYLGYLRGRYPFGILLGLAVVALHAFSGVFMANDLKLGYRFAIVAAFSPFVLRFWAFTDLENRSGMKIGLYDKLSGGSTLSLVFEVALCTLILHPQSRSHQRIWYR
;
A
#
# COMPACT_ATOMS: atom_id res chain seq x y z
N MET A 1 23.27 -10.25 8.22
CA MET A 1 22.52 -9.28 9.06
C MET A 1 22.08 -8.14 8.15
N PHE A 2 20.80 -7.77 8.14
CA PHE A 2 20.35 -6.60 7.40
C PHE A 2 20.98 -5.35 8.03
N ASN A 3 21.85 -4.66 7.29
CA ASN A 3 22.43 -3.40 7.76
C ASN A 3 21.47 -2.27 7.38
N VAL A 4 20.42 -2.10 8.17
CA VAL A 4 19.40 -1.05 7.97
C VAL A 4 19.80 0.17 8.78
N ASP A 5 20.01 1.29 8.09
CA ASP A 5 20.08 2.60 8.73
C ASP A 5 18.67 3.14 8.94
N TRP A 6 18.20 3.06 10.19
CA TRP A 6 16.88 3.56 10.61
C TRP A 6 16.74 5.09 10.55
N ARG A 7 17.82 5.83 10.30
CA ARG A 7 17.78 7.27 10.02
C ARG A 7 17.55 7.54 8.53
N LYS A 8 17.79 6.57 7.66
CA LYS A 8 17.63 6.67 6.21
C LYS A 8 16.22 6.23 5.79
N TRP A 9 15.29 7.18 5.80
CA TRP A 9 13.90 6.98 5.37
C TRP A 9 13.69 7.24 3.87
N PHE A 10 14.61 7.96 3.25
CA PHE A 10 14.50 8.36 1.84
C PHE A 10 15.88 8.46 1.22
N ASP A 11 16.02 7.99 -0.02
CA ASP A 11 17.27 8.06 -0.76
C ASP A 11 17.13 8.94 -2.01
N ARG A 12 17.89 10.03 -2.05
CA ARG A 12 17.92 10.99 -3.15
C ARG A 12 18.72 10.50 -4.35
N MET A 13 19.48 9.41 -4.21
CA MET A 13 20.24 8.79 -5.31
C MET A 13 19.41 7.79 -6.11
N GLN A 14 18.21 7.45 -5.63
CA GLN A 14 17.27 6.62 -6.38
C GLN A 14 16.77 7.35 -7.64
N PRO A 15 16.30 6.63 -8.66
CA PRO A 15 15.66 7.27 -9.81
C PRO A 15 14.40 8.01 -9.38
N GLN A 16 14.05 9.09 -10.07
CA GLN A 16 12.88 9.93 -9.76
C GLN A 16 11.59 9.12 -9.60
N THR A 17 11.40 8.09 -10.44
CA THR A 17 10.23 7.20 -10.38
C THR A 17 10.15 6.43 -9.06
N LEU A 18 11.29 5.95 -8.56
CA LEU A 18 11.37 5.20 -7.31
C LEU A 18 11.27 6.10 -6.08
N GLN A 19 11.82 7.31 -6.18
CA GLN A 19 11.66 8.36 -5.18
C GLN A 19 10.19 8.73 -4.99
N ILE A 20 9.46 8.98 -6.08
CA ILE A 20 8.03 9.29 -6.00
C ILE A 20 7.25 8.07 -5.47
N ALA A 21 7.60 6.85 -5.88
CA ALA A 21 7.00 5.64 -5.34
C ALA A 21 7.19 5.52 -3.81
N ALA A 22 8.40 5.80 -3.30
CA ALA A 22 8.69 5.81 -1.87
C ALA A 22 7.83 6.84 -1.11
N MET A 23 7.67 8.04 -1.65
CA MET A 23 6.79 9.06 -1.08
C MET A 23 5.32 8.62 -1.07
N LEU A 24 4.84 8.02 -2.16
CA LEU A 24 3.48 7.50 -2.25
C LEU A 24 3.24 6.31 -1.32
N LEU A 25 4.24 5.47 -1.07
CA LEU A 25 4.15 4.41 -0.05
C LEU A 25 3.89 5.00 1.34
N TYR A 26 4.63 6.04 1.73
CA TYR A 26 4.42 6.69 3.01
C TYR A 26 3.05 7.40 3.09
N LEU A 27 2.64 8.08 2.01
CA LEU A 27 1.35 8.77 1.96
C LEU A 27 0.18 7.78 2.03
N ASN A 28 0.22 6.70 1.23
CA ASN A 28 -0.80 5.64 1.26
C ASN A 28 -0.78 4.89 2.59
N GLY A 29 0.39 4.69 3.20
CA GLY A 29 0.52 4.11 4.54
C GLY A 29 -0.13 4.99 5.62
N PHE A 30 -0.01 6.31 5.50
CA PHE A 30 -0.69 7.26 6.38
C PHE A 30 -2.22 7.19 6.21
N PHE A 31 -2.73 7.19 4.97
CA PHE A 31 -4.17 7.02 4.74
C PHE A 31 -4.67 5.67 5.22
N ALA A 32 -3.91 4.59 5.00
CA ALA A 32 -4.24 3.28 5.55
C ALA A 32 -4.34 3.31 7.08
N LEU A 33 -3.44 4.04 7.77
CA LEU A 33 -3.50 4.21 9.21
C LEU A 33 -4.77 4.95 9.64
N VAL A 34 -5.11 6.05 8.97
CA VAL A 34 -6.36 6.78 9.21
C VAL A 34 -7.56 5.86 9.02
N ASN A 35 -7.58 5.06 7.95
CA ASN A 35 -8.68 4.17 7.61
C ASN A 35 -8.82 2.98 8.58
N VAL A 36 -7.73 2.55 9.22
CA VAL A 36 -7.77 1.55 10.30
C VAL A 36 -8.39 2.13 11.57
N LEU A 37 -8.20 3.43 11.82
CA LEU A 37 -8.75 4.12 12.99
C LEU A 37 -10.22 4.50 12.76
N ASP A 38 -10.55 4.97 11.56
CA ASP A 38 -11.91 5.26 11.13
C ASP A 38 -12.75 3.97 11.01
N THR A 39 -14.06 4.10 11.18
CA THR A 39 -15.05 3.02 11.00
C THR A 39 -15.71 3.04 9.63
N THR A 40 -15.62 4.15 8.90
CA THR A 40 -16.40 4.35 7.67
C THR A 40 -15.78 3.70 6.44
N ASP A 41 -14.45 3.53 6.42
CA ASP A 41 -13.72 3.01 5.27
C ASP A 41 -13.56 1.47 5.29
N TYR A 42 -13.06 0.89 4.19
CA TYR A 42 -12.93 -0.57 4.03
C TYR A 42 -12.07 -1.24 5.12
N LEU A 43 -10.99 -0.61 5.58
CA LEU A 43 -10.17 -1.15 6.69
C LEU A 43 -10.93 -1.07 8.03
N GLY A 44 -11.67 0.01 8.25
CA GLY A 44 -12.57 0.17 9.40
C GLY A 44 -13.67 -0.88 9.45
N TYR A 45 -14.27 -1.17 8.29
CA TYR A 45 -15.22 -2.27 8.12
C TYR A 45 -14.59 -3.62 8.49
N LEU A 46 -13.43 -3.97 7.90
CA LEU A 46 -12.74 -5.23 8.18
C LEU A 46 -12.36 -5.38 9.66
N ARG A 47 -11.95 -4.28 10.31
CA ARG A 47 -11.69 -4.22 11.75
C ARG A 47 -12.93 -4.55 12.58
N GLY A 48 -14.08 -3.95 12.27
CA GLY A 48 -15.33 -4.24 12.97
C GLY A 48 -15.87 -5.64 12.67
N ARG A 49 -15.54 -6.19 11.51
CA ARG A 49 -16.08 -7.44 10.98
C ARG A 49 -15.34 -8.69 11.44
N TYR A 50 -14.01 -8.62 11.51
CA TYR A 50 -13.14 -9.76 11.80
C TYR A 50 -12.30 -9.51 13.05
N PRO A 51 -12.13 -10.51 13.94
CA PRO A 51 -11.35 -10.33 15.19
C PRO A 51 -9.87 -10.00 14.92
N PHE A 52 -9.33 -10.45 13.78
CA PHE A 52 -7.97 -10.14 13.34
C PHE A 52 -7.88 -8.87 12.47
N GLY A 53 -9.00 -8.17 12.23
CA GLY A 53 -9.06 -7.05 11.29
C GLY A 53 -8.15 -5.88 11.70
N ILE A 54 -7.98 -5.63 13.00
CA ILE A 54 -7.03 -4.63 13.49
C ILE A 54 -5.57 -5.02 13.17
N LEU A 55 -5.21 -6.29 13.35
CA LEU A 55 -3.87 -6.78 13.05
C LEU A 55 -3.60 -6.72 11.54
N LEU A 56 -4.60 -7.07 10.72
CA LEU A 56 -4.53 -6.95 9.27
C LEU A 56 -4.30 -5.50 8.84
N GLY A 57 -5.07 -4.57 9.40
CA GLY A 57 -4.92 -3.14 9.13
C GLY A 57 -3.52 -2.62 9.48
N LEU A 58 -3.03 -2.94 10.69
CA LEU A 58 -1.68 -2.58 11.13
C LEU A 58 -0.59 -3.23 10.27
N ALA A 59 -0.80 -4.47 9.81
CA ALA A 59 0.11 -5.13 8.89
C ALA A 59 0.20 -4.41 7.55
N VAL A 60 -0.92 -3.90 7.01
CA VAL A 60 -0.93 -3.09 5.78
C VAL A 60 -0.17 -1.79 5.98
N VAL A 61 -0.38 -1.09 7.09
CA VAL A 61 0.34 0.16 7.43
C VAL A 61 1.84 -0.10 7.56
N ALA A 62 2.22 -1.13 8.32
CA ALA A 62 3.60 -1.53 8.50
C ALA A 62 4.25 -1.90 7.17
N LEU A 63 3.53 -2.59 6.31
CA LEU A 63 4.03 -3.00 5.00
C LEU A 63 4.28 -1.79 4.10
N HIS A 64 3.43 -0.77 4.10
CA HIS A 64 3.70 0.50 3.41
C HIS A 64 4.92 1.24 3.96
N ALA A 65 5.01 1.40 5.29
CA ALA A 65 6.10 2.12 5.93
C ALA A 65 7.46 1.41 5.75
N PHE A 66 7.51 0.10 6.02
CA PHE A 66 8.74 -0.69 5.88
C PHE A 66 9.19 -0.84 4.44
N SER A 67 8.27 -0.81 3.47
CA SER A 67 8.64 -0.78 2.05
C SER A 67 9.54 0.41 1.75
N GLY A 68 9.14 1.61 2.15
CA GLY A 68 9.93 2.83 1.93
C GLY A 68 11.29 2.79 2.62
N VAL A 69 11.32 2.39 3.91
CA VAL A 69 12.56 2.33 4.69
C VAL A 69 13.53 1.30 4.10
N PHE A 70 13.04 0.12 3.73
CA PHE A 70 13.88 -0.93 3.17
C PHE A 70 14.34 -0.62 1.75
N MET A 71 13.50 0.05 0.95
CA MET A 71 13.90 0.58 -0.36
C MET A 71 15.01 1.62 -0.21
N ALA A 72 14.90 2.54 0.76
CA ALA A 72 15.93 3.52 1.03
C ALA A 72 17.27 2.89 1.46
N ASN A 73 17.24 1.68 2.02
CA ASN A 73 18.40 0.89 2.41
C ASN A 73 18.84 -0.14 1.35
N ASP A 74 18.40 0.00 0.11
CA ASP A 74 18.74 -0.87 -1.03
C ASP A 74 18.45 -2.36 -0.80
N LEU A 75 17.43 -2.68 -0.01
CA LEU A 75 17.02 -4.06 0.25
C LEU A 75 15.99 -4.52 -0.76
N LYS A 76 16.20 -5.68 -1.38
CA LYS A 76 15.21 -6.30 -2.29
C LYS A 76 13.87 -6.57 -1.60
N LEU A 77 13.88 -6.81 -0.28
CA LEU A 77 12.66 -7.00 0.51
C LEU A 77 11.77 -5.76 0.48
N GLY A 78 12.34 -4.55 0.51
CA GLY A 78 11.57 -3.31 0.44
C GLY A 78 10.78 -3.20 -0.86
N TYR A 79 11.40 -3.54 -1.99
CA TYR A 79 10.70 -3.56 -3.28
C TYR A 79 9.59 -4.62 -3.35
N ARG A 80 9.81 -5.80 -2.78
CA ARG A 80 8.78 -6.85 -2.72
C ARG A 80 7.60 -6.42 -1.85
N PHE A 81 7.88 -5.83 -0.70
CA PHE A 81 6.84 -5.26 0.15
C PHE A 81 6.12 -4.12 -0.54
N ALA A 82 6.83 -3.28 -1.31
CA ALA A 82 6.22 -2.19 -2.06
C ALA A 82 5.19 -2.69 -3.08
N ILE A 83 5.49 -3.79 -3.79
CA ILE A 83 4.53 -4.42 -4.70
C ILE A 83 3.29 -4.89 -3.92
N VAL A 84 3.48 -5.64 -2.84
CA VAL A 84 2.37 -6.11 -2.01
C VAL A 84 1.56 -4.93 -1.45
N ALA A 85 2.24 -3.84 -1.08
CA ALA A 85 1.65 -2.63 -0.52
C ALA A 85 0.75 -1.97 -1.55
N ALA A 86 1.28 -1.76 -2.75
CA ALA A 86 0.57 -1.11 -3.84
C ALA A 86 -0.71 -1.86 -4.26
N PHE A 87 -0.69 -3.19 -4.22
CA PHE A 87 -1.85 -4.00 -4.56
C PHE A 87 -2.81 -4.26 -3.40
N SER A 88 -2.37 -4.05 -2.15
CA SER A 88 -3.18 -4.36 -0.98
C SER A 88 -4.52 -3.60 -0.89
N PRO A 89 -4.64 -2.30 -1.24
CA PRO A 89 -5.91 -1.59 -1.19
C PRO A 89 -6.93 -2.22 -2.12
N PHE A 90 -6.53 -2.56 -3.36
CA PHE A 90 -7.44 -3.19 -4.33
C PHE A 90 -7.97 -4.53 -3.86
N VAL A 91 -7.10 -5.40 -3.34
CA VAL A 91 -7.47 -6.74 -2.87
C VAL A 91 -8.37 -6.66 -1.64
N LEU A 92 -7.98 -5.86 -0.65
CA LEU A 92 -8.71 -5.74 0.61
C LEU A 92 -10.04 -5.01 0.43
N ARG A 93 -10.08 -3.97 -0.41
CA ARG A 93 -11.31 -3.25 -0.74
C ARG A 93 -12.27 -4.15 -1.50
N PHE A 94 -11.79 -4.87 -2.51
CA PHE A 94 -12.62 -5.83 -3.25
C PHE A 94 -13.22 -6.89 -2.31
N TRP A 95 -12.42 -7.40 -1.37
CA TRP A 95 -12.89 -8.34 -0.36
C TRP A 95 -13.94 -7.72 0.58
N ALA A 96 -13.67 -6.54 1.16
CA ALA A 96 -14.57 -5.85 2.08
C ALA A 96 -15.93 -5.55 1.45
N PHE A 97 -15.95 -4.96 0.25
CA PHE A 97 -17.19 -4.64 -0.44
C PHE A 97 -17.94 -5.88 -0.94
N THR A 98 -17.24 -6.97 -1.25
CA THR A 98 -17.89 -8.24 -1.60
C THR A 98 -18.51 -8.91 -0.37
N ASP A 99 -17.87 -8.88 0.80
CA ASP A 99 -18.48 -9.32 2.07
C ASP A 99 -19.72 -8.46 2.42
N LEU A 100 -19.64 -7.15 2.17
CA LEU A 100 -20.75 -6.22 2.38
C LEU A 100 -21.92 -6.47 1.41
N GLU A 101 -21.65 -6.71 0.12
CA GLU A 101 -22.68 -7.05 -0.88
C GLU A 101 -23.42 -8.33 -0.50
N ASN A 102 -22.68 -9.38 -0.13
CA ASN A 102 -23.24 -10.67 0.28
C ASN A 102 -24.15 -10.56 1.51
N ARG A 103 -23.94 -9.56 2.37
CA ARG A 103 -24.74 -9.35 3.59
C ARG A 103 -25.90 -8.38 3.43
N SER A 104 -25.67 -7.28 2.73
CA SER A 104 -26.68 -6.23 2.54
C SER A 104 -27.69 -6.59 1.46
N GLY A 105 -27.36 -7.54 0.56
CA GLY A 105 -28.15 -7.85 -0.62
C GLY A 105 -28.15 -6.72 -1.66
N MET A 106 -27.40 -5.65 -1.42
CA MET A 106 -27.25 -4.52 -2.34
C MET A 106 -26.09 -4.79 -3.28
N LYS A 107 -26.37 -4.76 -4.58
CA LYS A 107 -25.33 -4.86 -5.60
C LYS A 107 -24.44 -3.62 -5.56
N ILE A 108 -23.15 -3.83 -5.33
CA ILE A 108 -22.14 -2.77 -5.32
C ILE A 108 -21.42 -2.79 -6.66
N GLY A 109 -21.32 -1.63 -7.32
CA GLY A 109 -20.68 -1.51 -8.63
C GLY A 109 -19.18 -1.86 -8.58
N LEU A 110 -18.63 -2.37 -9.68
CA LEU A 110 -17.20 -2.69 -9.77
C LEU A 110 -16.33 -1.45 -9.52
N TYR A 111 -16.77 -0.28 -9.99
CA TYR A 111 -16.07 0.98 -9.74
C TYR A 111 -16.00 1.33 -8.25
N ASP A 112 -17.06 1.06 -7.48
CA ASP A 112 -17.07 1.32 -6.03
C ASP A 112 -16.16 0.34 -5.30
N LYS A 113 -16.15 -0.93 -5.72
CA LYS A 113 -15.22 -1.95 -5.20
C LYS A 113 -13.76 -1.62 -5.46
N LEU A 114 -13.47 -0.89 -6.55
CA LEU A 114 -12.11 -0.49 -6.91
C LEU A 114 -11.72 0.85 -6.32
N SER A 115 -12.62 1.83 -6.23
CA SER A 115 -12.32 3.20 -5.77
C SER A 115 -12.56 3.42 -4.28
N GLY A 116 -13.43 2.63 -3.66
CA GLY A 116 -13.82 2.78 -2.26
C GLY A 116 -14.56 4.07 -1.98
N GLY A 117 -15.12 4.71 -3.03
CA GLY A 117 -15.76 6.02 -2.93
C GLY A 117 -14.81 7.22 -2.93
N SER A 118 -13.49 7.02 -3.08
CA SER A 118 -12.49 8.09 -3.14
C SER A 118 -11.64 8.02 -4.40
N THR A 119 -11.95 8.88 -5.38
CA THR A 119 -11.16 9.00 -6.62
C THR A 119 -9.73 9.44 -6.35
N LEU A 120 -9.51 10.29 -5.33
CA LEU A 120 -8.18 10.78 -4.99
C LEU A 120 -7.27 9.64 -4.49
N SER A 121 -7.78 8.80 -3.58
CA SER A 121 -7.04 7.64 -3.08
C SER A 121 -6.73 6.67 -4.21
N LEU A 122 -7.70 6.43 -5.10
CA LEU A 122 -7.51 5.59 -6.28
C LEU A 122 -6.38 6.09 -7.19
N VAL A 123 -6.29 7.41 -7.42
CA VAL A 123 -5.21 8.00 -8.23
C VAL A 123 -3.84 7.74 -7.60
N PHE A 124 -3.69 7.88 -6.29
CA PHE A 124 -2.43 7.60 -5.60
C PHE A 124 -2.06 6.12 -5.64
N GLU A 125 -3.03 5.23 -5.51
CA GLU A 125 -2.83 3.77 -5.59
C GLU A 125 -2.40 3.33 -6.99
N VAL A 126 -3.07 3.84 -8.03
CA VAL A 126 -2.73 3.56 -9.43
C VAL A 126 -1.38 4.17 -9.81
N ALA A 127 -1.09 5.40 -9.37
CA ALA A 127 0.21 6.03 -9.56
C ALA A 127 1.32 5.21 -8.90
N LEU A 128 1.11 4.73 -7.68
CA LEU A 128 2.06 3.89 -6.96
C LEU A 128 2.34 2.58 -7.70
N CYS A 129 1.29 1.88 -8.15
CA CYS A 129 1.44 0.66 -8.95
C CYS A 129 2.25 0.92 -10.22
N THR A 130 1.92 2.00 -10.92
CA THR A 130 2.59 2.39 -12.17
C THR A 130 4.07 2.67 -11.94
N LEU A 131 4.41 3.43 -10.89
CA LEU A 131 5.78 3.81 -10.60
C LEU A 131 6.64 2.64 -10.11
N ILE A 132 6.10 1.74 -9.29
CA ILE A 132 6.84 0.54 -8.85
C ILE A 132 7.11 -0.38 -10.04
N LEU A 133 6.13 -0.58 -10.92
CA LEU A 133 6.28 -1.47 -12.07
C LEU A 133 7.02 -0.83 -13.25
N HIS A 134 7.27 0.48 -13.20
CA HIS A 134 7.93 1.23 -14.26
C HIS A 134 9.31 0.62 -14.60
N PRO A 135 9.70 0.56 -15.89
CA PRO A 135 10.98 -0.04 -16.31
C PRO A 135 12.20 0.53 -15.59
N GLN A 136 12.19 1.82 -15.24
CA GLN A 136 13.27 2.49 -14.52
C GLN A 136 13.41 2.01 -13.07
N SER A 137 12.29 1.82 -12.37
CA SER A 137 12.26 1.18 -11.05
C SER A 137 12.79 -0.26 -11.18
N ARG A 138 12.30 -0.98 -12.19
CA ARG A 138 12.69 -2.37 -12.51
C ARG A 138 14.17 -2.56 -12.78
N SER A 139 14.79 -1.69 -13.56
CA SER A 139 16.22 -1.76 -13.84
C SER A 139 17.03 -1.41 -12.59
N HIS A 140 16.63 -0.38 -11.85
CA HIS A 140 17.34 0.05 -10.65
C HIS A 140 17.36 -1.02 -9.57
N GLN A 141 16.20 -1.59 -9.19
CA GLN A 141 16.21 -2.61 -8.13
C GLN A 141 16.98 -3.87 -8.53
N ARG A 142 17.05 -4.18 -9.83
CA ARG A 142 17.78 -5.36 -10.30
C ARG A 142 19.29 -5.20 -10.15
N ILE A 143 19.80 -3.98 -10.31
CA ILE A 143 21.23 -3.68 -10.29
C ILE A 143 21.71 -3.34 -8.88
N TRP A 144 20.96 -2.51 -8.15
CA TRP A 144 21.42 -1.88 -6.92
C TRP A 144 20.95 -2.59 -5.66
N TYR A 145 19.75 -3.18 -5.67
CA TYR A 145 19.21 -3.79 -4.46
C TYR A 145 19.85 -5.16 -4.20
N ARG A 146 20.09 -5.44 -2.92
CA ARG A 146 20.71 -6.68 -2.47
C ARG A 146 19.67 -7.64 -1.91
#